data_AF-A0AAP2W4G6-F1
#
_entry.id   AF-A0AAP2W4G6-F1
#
_cell.length_a   1.000
_cell.length_b   1.000
_cell.length_c   1.000
_cell.angle_alpha   90.00
_cell.angle_beta   90.00
_cell.angle_gamma   90.00
#
_symmetry.space_group_name_H-M   'P 1'
#
loop_
_entity.id
_entity.type
_entity.pdbx_description
1 polymer ?
#
loop_
_entity_poly.entity_id
_entity_poly.type
_entity_poly.pdbx_seq_one_letter_code
_entity_poly.pdbx_strand_id
1 'polypeptide(L)'
;MGAKKSEKKENANDKVILVQIADHFLQSLIKEDVNAFAESGLLSEVLVYKLSTVAYPLMQKSVTDIAEELEQNNNVSVLKKVGGITQAKRITFRTTDQYNAFVALFFRVLENNPGLSKSCKNEEDFERFMLLSIYEFKERLDKFAEEIAKEKTKLEYEHRLYIKRRGNPALSEIPTYADFIDERFEGILS
;
A
#
# COMPACT_ATOMS: atom_id res chain seq x y z
N MET A 1 -11.14 16.75 38.51
CA MET A 1 -10.29 15.82 37.74
C MET A 1 -10.98 15.52 36.43
N GLY A 2 -10.63 16.24 35.37
CA GLY A 2 -11.14 15.99 34.02
C GLY A 2 -10.00 15.41 33.18
N ALA A 3 -10.12 14.15 32.81
CA ALA A 3 -9.18 13.51 31.89
C ALA A 3 -9.32 14.18 30.51
N LYS A 4 -8.30 14.96 30.12
CA LYS A 4 -8.12 15.39 28.73
C LYS A 4 -7.90 14.14 27.89
N LYS A 5 -8.89 13.78 27.07
CA LYS A 5 -8.67 12.92 25.90
C LYS A 5 -7.53 13.55 25.11
N SER A 6 -6.40 12.85 25.01
CA SER A 6 -5.32 13.20 24.10
C SER A 6 -5.82 12.97 22.68
N GLU A 7 -6.41 13.99 22.07
CA GLU A 7 -6.54 14.06 20.62
C GLU A 7 -5.12 13.91 20.05
N LYS A 8 -4.86 12.76 19.43
CA LYS A 8 -3.68 12.52 18.60
C LYS A 8 -3.69 13.63 17.55
N LYS A 9 -2.85 14.65 17.71
CA LYS A 9 -2.54 15.57 16.60
C LYS A 9 -1.95 14.69 15.50
N GLU A 10 -2.74 14.38 14.49
CA GLU A 10 -2.19 13.90 13.23
C GLU A 10 -1.15 14.95 12.80
N ASN A 11 0.11 14.54 12.82
CA ASN A 11 1.18 15.41 12.36
C ASN A 11 0.89 15.74 10.89
N ALA A 12 0.99 17.00 10.48
CA ALA A 12 0.78 17.39 9.09
C ALA A 12 1.66 16.55 8.12
N ASN A 13 2.85 16.14 8.58
CA ASN A 13 3.74 15.23 7.87
C ASN A 13 3.16 13.83 7.67
N ASP A 14 2.43 13.29 8.64
CA ASP A 14 1.79 11.96 8.52
C ASP A 14 0.74 12.00 7.42
N LYS A 15 -0.07 13.06 7.39
CA LYS A 15 -1.08 13.23 6.33
C LYS A 15 -0.45 13.32 4.93
N VAL A 16 0.68 14.03 4.78
CA VAL A 16 1.40 14.11 3.49
C VAL A 16 1.91 12.73 3.06
N ILE A 17 2.47 11.95 3.97
CA ILE A 17 2.91 10.57 3.69
C ILE A 17 1.72 9.72 3.21
N LEU A 18 0.60 9.74 3.94
CA LEU A 18 -0.58 8.94 3.60
C LEU A 18 -1.19 9.35 2.25
N VAL A 19 -1.19 10.64 1.90
CA VAL A 19 -1.65 11.12 0.59
C VAL A 19 -0.81 10.55 -0.55
N GLN A 20 0.52 10.49 -0.40
CA GLN A 20 1.39 9.94 -1.43
C GLN A 20 1.24 8.42 -1.55
N ILE A 21 1.01 7.70 -0.44
CA ILE A 21 0.70 6.27 -0.47
C ILE A 21 -0.68 6.02 -1.11
N ALA A 22 -1.68 6.86 -0.80
CA ALA A 22 -3.01 6.80 -1.41
C ALA A 22 -2.95 7.03 -2.92
N ASP A 23 -2.17 8.03 -3.37
CA ASP A 23 -1.96 8.30 -4.80
C ASP A 23 -1.28 7.12 -5.50
N HIS A 24 -0.29 6.49 -4.86
CA HIS A 24 0.32 5.27 -5.39
C HIS A 24 -0.72 4.15 -5.55
N PHE A 25 -1.49 3.86 -4.49
CA PHE A 25 -2.52 2.82 -4.51
C PHE A 25 -3.57 3.07 -5.60
N LEU A 26 -4.06 4.32 -5.71
CA LEU A 26 -5.02 4.72 -6.72
C LEU A 26 -4.47 4.53 -8.14
N GLN A 27 -3.19 4.83 -8.37
CA GLN A 27 -2.54 4.59 -9.65
C GLN A 27 -2.44 3.11 -9.98
N SER A 28 -2.11 2.27 -9.00
CA SER A 28 -2.12 0.81 -9.17
C SER A 28 -3.54 0.32 -9.51
N LEU A 29 -4.57 0.80 -8.82
CA LEU A 29 -5.96 0.43 -9.10
C LEU A 29 -6.41 0.86 -10.51
N ILE A 30 -6.11 2.10 -10.92
CA ILE A 30 -6.45 2.61 -12.26
C ILE A 30 -5.75 1.82 -13.38
N LYS A 31 -4.53 1.33 -13.11
CA LYS A 31 -3.79 0.51 -14.07
C LYS A 31 -4.48 -0.83 -14.29
N GLU A 32 -5.05 -1.42 -13.24
CA GLU A 32 -5.79 -2.69 -13.33
C GLU A 32 -7.21 -2.50 -13.89
N ASP A 33 -7.91 -1.42 -13.54
CA ASP A 33 -9.16 -1.01 -14.18
C ASP A 33 -9.29 0.53 -14.29
N VAL A 34 -9.29 1.00 -15.54
CA VAL A 34 -9.42 2.43 -15.91
C VAL A 34 -10.70 3.06 -15.34
N ASN A 35 -11.74 2.27 -15.06
CA ASN A 35 -12.99 2.80 -14.49
C ASN A 35 -12.82 3.39 -13.09
N ALA A 36 -11.80 2.95 -12.34
CA ALA A 36 -11.45 3.55 -11.06
C ALA A 36 -11.13 5.05 -11.18
N PHE A 37 -10.72 5.53 -12.37
CA PHE A 37 -10.49 6.95 -12.62
C PHE A 37 -11.75 7.79 -12.40
N ALA A 38 -12.93 7.27 -12.75
CA ALA A 38 -14.20 7.98 -12.57
C ALA A 38 -14.57 8.19 -11.09
N GLU A 39 -14.01 7.38 -10.19
CA GLU A 39 -14.25 7.42 -8.74
C GLU A 39 -13.06 8.03 -7.96
N SER A 40 -12.00 8.48 -8.67
CA SER A 40 -10.70 8.87 -8.10
C SER A 40 -10.75 9.93 -6.98
N GLY A 41 -11.66 10.90 -7.07
CA GLY A 41 -11.84 11.92 -6.04
C GLY A 41 -12.29 11.33 -4.70
N LEU A 42 -13.39 10.57 -4.71
CA LEU A 42 -13.93 9.88 -3.53
C LEU A 42 -12.94 8.84 -3.01
N LEU A 43 -12.29 8.11 -3.92
CA LEU A 43 -11.31 7.09 -3.58
C LEU A 43 -10.11 7.65 -2.82
N SER A 44 -9.59 8.80 -3.24
CA SER A 44 -8.44 9.43 -2.59
C SER A 44 -8.73 9.75 -1.11
N GLU A 45 -9.92 10.30 -0.82
CA GLU A 45 -10.31 10.64 0.55
C GLU A 45 -10.48 9.39 1.43
N VAL A 46 -11.19 8.37 0.92
CA VAL A 46 -11.40 7.11 1.63
C VAL A 46 -10.07 6.38 1.87
N LEU A 47 -9.18 6.36 0.87
CA LEU A 47 -7.86 5.76 0.97
C LEU A 47 -7.02 6.44 2.05
N VAL A 48 -6.94 7.77 2.07
CA VAL A 48 -6.17 8.49 3.10
C VAL A 48 -6.70 8.18 4.49
N TYR A 49 -8.03 8.15 4.65
CA TYR A 49 -8.67 7.80 5.92
C TYR A 49 -8.32 6.38 6.36
N LYS A 50 -8.46 5.38 5.49
CA LYS A 50 -8.14 3.97 5.82
C LYS A 50 -6.64 3.72 6.00
N LEU A 51 -5.80 4.37 5.23
CA LEU A 51 -4.34 4.26 5.37
C LEU A 51 -3.87 4.77 6.73
N SER A 52 -4.59 5.70 7.37
CA SER A 52 -4.24 6.18 8.72
C SER A 52 -4.21 5.07 9.78
N THR A 53 -5.01 4.01 9.60
CA THR A 53 -5.06 2.87 10.52
C THR A 53 -4.24 1.67 10.03
N VAL A 54 -4.03 1.55 8.71
CA VAL A 54 -3.44 0.35 8.10
C VAL A 54 -1.99 0.51 7.66
N ALA A 55 -1.57 1.70 7.21
CA ALA A 55 -0.27 1.88 6.57
C ALA A 55 0.91 1.52 7.50
N TYR A 56 0.89 2.02 8.73
CA TYR A 56 1.95 1.72 9.69
C TYR A 56 2.00 0.24 10.10
N PRO A 57 0.89 -0.40 10.53
CA PRO A 57 0.89 -1.84 10.82
C PRO A 57 1.33 -2.70 9.63
N LEU A 58 0.90 -2.35 8.41
CA LEU A 58 1.28 -3.08 7.20
C LEU A 58 2.79 -2.93 6.91
N MET A 59 3.34 -1.71 7.00
CA MET A 59 4.78 -1.50 6.86
C MET A 59 5.55 -2.24 7.94
N GLN A 60 5.07 -2.22 9.19
CA GLN A 60 5.70 -2.96 10.27
C GLN A 60 5.73 -4.47 9.99
N LYS A 61 4.63 -5.04 9.48
CA LYS A 61 4.59 -6.43 9.04
C LYS A 61 5.63 -6.69 7.93
N SER A 62 5.66 -5.85 6.90
CA SER A 62 6.65 -5.96 5.81
C SER A 62 8.11 -5.90 6.30
N VAL A 63 8.44 -4.95 7.19
CA VAL A 63 9.79 -4.84 7.77
C VAL A 63 10.13 -6.07 8.62
N THR A 64 9.17 -6.58 9.39
CA THR A 64 9.36 -7.76 10.24
C THR A 64 9.60 -9.00 9.39
N ASP A 65 8.75 -9.24 8.38
CA ASP A 65 8.87 -10.39 7.48
C ASP A 65 10.24 -10.39 6.77
N ILE A 66 10.72 -9.23 6.32
CA ILE A 66 12.04 -9.12 5.70
C ILE A 66 13.17 -9.29 6.72
N ALA A 67 13.04 -8.74 7.93
CA ALA A 67 14.05 -8.90 8.97
C ALA A 67 14.23 -10.38 9.35
N GLU A 68 13.13 -11.10 9.55
CA GLU A 68 13.13 -12.55 9.81
C GLU A 68 13.72 -13.34 8.64
N GLU A 69 13.36 -12.98 7.39
CA GLU A 69 13.90 -13.63 6.21
C GLU A 69 15.42 -13.43 6.09
N LEU A 70 15.94 -12.24 6.39
CA LEU A 70 17.39 -11.96 6.38
C LEU A 70 18.14 -12.66 7.51
N GLU A 71 17.52 -12.83 8.67
CA GLU A 71 18.10 -13.60 9.79
C GLU A 71 18.18 -15.10 9.47
N GLN A 72 17.15 -15.65 8.83
CA GLN A 72 17.09 -17.07 8.47
C GLN A 72 17.94 -17.38 7.23
N ASN A 73 17.91 -16.50 6.24
CA ASN A 73 18.63 -16.63 4.99
C ASN A 73 19.70 -15.54 4.93
N ASN A 74 20.93 -15.88 5.35
CA ASN A 74 22.14 -15.03 5.32
C ASN A 74 22.45 -14.37 3.94
N ASN A 75 21.63 -14.59 2.91
CA ASN A 75 21.74 -13.92 1.62
C ASN A 75 20.42 -13.92 0.81
N VAL A 76 19.38 -13.19 1.27
CA VAL A 76 18.16 -12.95 0.47
C VAL A 76 18.48 -12.06 -0.72
N SER A 77 18.79 -12.63 -1.87
CA SER A 77 19.17 -11.88 -3.08
C SER A 77 18.05 -10.91 -3.48
N VAL A 78 18.30 -9.59 -3.37
CA VAL A 78 17.39 -8.54 -3.88
C VAL A 78 17.07 -8.79 -5.34
N LEU A 79 18.06 -9.25 -6.10
CA LEU A 79 17.91 -9.59 -7.51
C LEU A 79 16.98 -10.78 -7.77
N LYS A 80 16.79 -11.68 -6.80
CA LYS A 80 15.82 -12.78 -6.90
C LYS A 80 14.43 -12.34 -6.47
N LYS A 81 14.32 -11.56 -5.38
CA LYS A 81 13.02 -11.15 -4.81
C LYS A 81 12.37 -10.01 -5.59
N VAL A 82 13.17 -9.02 -5.98
CA VAL A 82 12.74 -7.84 -6.73
C VAL A 82 12.84 -8.08 -8.24
N GLY A 83 13.28 -9.27 -8.69
CA GLY A 83 13.79 -9.52 -10.04
C GLY A 83 15.11 -8.78 -10.28
N GLY A 84 15.90 -9.17 -11.29
CA GLY A 84 17.29 -8.73 -11.44
C GLY A 84 17.52 -7.20 -11.51
N ILE A 85 18.73 -6.75 -11.85
CA ILE A 85 19.13 -5.32 -11.80
C ILE A 85 18.14 -4.39 -12.54
N THR A 86 17.46 -4.90 -13.56
CA THR A 86 16.41 -4.22 -14.32
C THR A 86 15.08 -4.04 -13.58
N GLN A 87 14.75 -4.88 -12.59
CA GLN A 87 13.54 -4.78 -11.75
C GLN A 87 13.83 -4.26 -10.32
N ALA A 88 15.06 -4.35 -9.81
CA ALA A 88 15.49 -3.50 -8.67
C ALA A 88 15.34 -2.00 -8.99
N LYS A 89 15.55 -1.63 -10.27
CA LYS A 89 15.17 -0.32 -10.85
C LYS A 89 13.65 -0.12 -11.04
N ARG A 90 12.81 -1.13 -10.75
CA ARG A 90 11.33 -1.13 -10.83
C ARG A 90 10.62 -1.09 -9.48
N ILE A 91 11.28 -0.67 -8.40
CA ILE A 91 10.55 0.17 -7.45
C ILE A 91 10.28 1.53 -8.14
N THR A 92 9.56 1.50 -9.27
CA THR A 92 9.18 2.66 -10.05
C THR A 92 7.97 3.26 -9.36
N PHE A 93 8.27 4.14 -8.42
CA PHE A 93 7.32 5.16 -8.03
C PHE A 93 7.19 6.16 -9.18
N ARG A 94 5.99 6.70 -9.36
CA ARG A 94 5.74 7.69 -10.40
C ARG A 94 6.42 9.02 -10.08
N THR A 95 6.56 9.32 -8.80
CA THR A 95 7.18 10.54 -8.29
C THR A 95 8.19 10.22 -7.19
N THR A 96 9.15 11.12 -7.01
CA THR A 96 10.09 11.05 -5.87
C THR A 96 9.36 11.17 -4.53
N ASP A 97 8.25 11.92 -4.49
CA ASP A 97 7.45 12.11 -3.27
C ASP A 97 6.78 10.81 -2.81
N GLN A 98 6.30 9.98 -3.73
CA GLN A 98 5.81 8.64 -3.42
C GLN A 98 6.91 7.77 -2.82
N TYR A 99 8.09 7.72 -3.45
CA TYR A 99 9.24 6.98 -2.90
C TYR A 99 9.58 7.46 -1.48
N ASN A 100 9.70 8.78 -1.30
CA ASN A 100 10.04 9.38 -0.02
C ASN A 100 8.99 9.10 1.06
N ALA A 101 7.71 9.01 0.71
CA ALA A 101 6.65 8.66 1.65
C ALA A 101 6.79 7.21 2.17
N PHE A 102 7.15 6.28 1.29
CA PHE A 102 7.40 4.88 1.67
C PHE A 102 8.64 4.76 2.55
N VAL A 103 9.72 5.46 2.18
CA VAL A 103 10.95 5.55 2.97
C VAL A 103 10.70 6.17 4.35
N ALA A 104 9.92 7.26 4.42
CA ALA A 104 9.59 7.90 5.68
C ALA A 104 8.78 6.97 6.60
N LEU A 105 7.83 6.22 6.03
CA LEU A 105 7.07 5.22 6.79
C LEU A 105 7.95 4.08 7.28
N PHE A 106 8.89 3.60 6.47
CA PHE A 106 9.90 2.61 6.86
C PHE A 106 10.74 3.10 8.04
N PHE A 107 11.30 4.31 7.97
CA PHE A 107 12.10 4.86 9.06
C PHE A 107 11.29 5.03 10.34
N ARG A 108 10.03 5.45 10.24
CA ARG A 108 9.13 5.52 11.40
C ARG A 108 8.94 4.16 12.08
N VAL A 109 8.83 3.08 11.30
CA VAL A 109 8.76 1.71 11.86
C VAL A 109 10.05 1.35 12.58
N LEU A 110 11.21 1.67 11.99
CA LEU A 110 12.51 1.39 12.60
C LEU A 110 12.80 2.20 13.85
N GLU A 111 12.42 3.48 13.88
CA GLU A 111 12.55 4.34 15.07
C GLU A 111 11.78 3.75 16.26
N ASN A 112 10.59 3.19 16.01
CA ASN A 112 9.79 2.54 17.04
C ASN A 112 10.25 1.10 17.35
N ASN A 113 10.97 0.45 16.44
CA ASN A 113 11.42 -0.93 16.55
C ASN A 113 12.89 -1.09 16.12
N PRO A 114 13.85 -0.46 16.84
CA PRO A 114 15.27 -0.45 16.44
C PRO A 114 15.90 -1.85 16.43
N GLY A 115 15.24 -2.84 17.03
CA GLY A 115 15.67 -4.23 16.98
C GLY A 115 15.64 -4.86 15.59
N LEU A 116 14.80 -4.37 14.68
CA LEU A 116 14.58 -4.97 13.36
C LEU A 116 15.77 -4.80 12.40
N SER A 117 16.65 -3.82 12.65
CA SER A 117 17.85 -3.58 11.83
C SER A 117 19.13 -4.18 12.42
N LYS A 118 19.06 -4.94 13.52
CA LYS A 118 20.23 -5.49 14.23
C LYS A 118 21.12 -6.39 13.36
N SER A 119 20.53 -7.05 12.38
CA SER A 119 21.24 -7.95 11.45
C SER A 119 22.02 -7.20 10.37
N CYS A 120 21.77 -5.90 10.17
CA CYS A 120 22.46 -5.07 9.18
C CYS A 120 23.85 -4.66 9.71
N LYS A 121 24.94 -5.09 9.06
CA LYS A 121 26.31 -4.89 9.56
C LYS A 121 27.00 -3.68 8.93
N ASN A 122 26.51 -3.22 7.79
CA ASN A 122 27.05 -2.11 7.03
C ASN A 122 25.92 -1.36 6.30
N GLU A 123 26.28 -0.27 5.62
CA GLU A 123 25.36 0.59 4.89
C GLU A 123 24.67 -0.14 3.73
N GLU A 124 25.39 -1.01 3.01
CA GLU A 124 24.85 -1.78 1.88
C GLU A 124 23.78 -2.78 2.34
N ASP A 125 24.01 -3.49 3.46
CA ASP A 125 23.05 -4.39 4.08
C ASP A 125 21.78 -3.65 4.50
N PHE A 126 21.95 -2.44 5.05
CA PHE A 126 20.84 -1.61 5.47
C PHE A 126 20.02 -1.07 4.29
N GLU A 127 20.69 -0.59 3.24
CA GLU A 127 20.02 -0.16 2.00
C GLU A 127 19.24 -1.32 1.37
N ARG A 128 19.85 -2.50 1.33
CA ARG A 128 19.21 -3.74 0.84
C ARG A 128 17.95 -4.08 1.63
N PHE A 129 18.03 -4.01 2.96
CA PHE A 129 16.92 -4.26 3.87
C PHE A 129 15.78 -3.27 3.69
N MET A 130 16.11 -1.98 3.57
CA MET A 130 15.14 -0.91 3.29
C MET A 130 14.43 -1.15 1.97
N LEU A 131 15.16 -1.41 0.89
CA LEU A 131 14.58 -1.62 -0.44
C LEU A 131 13.66 -2.84 -0.48
N LEU A 132 14.06 -3.95 0.16
CA LEU A 132 13.24 -5.15 0.27
C LEU A 132 11.96 -4.88 1.05
N SER A 133 12.04 -4.14 2.16
CA SER A 133 10.87 -3.81 2.99
C SER A 133 9.89 -2.90 2.27
N ILE A 134 10.39 -1.88 1.57
CA ILE A 134 9.58 -0.97 0.74
C ILE A 134 8.92 -1.74 -0.41
N TYR A 135 9.66 -2.64 -1.06
CA TYR A 135 9.14 -3.48 -2.13
C TYR A 135 8.02 -4.40 -1.62
N GLU A 136 8.23 -5.10 -0.50
CA GLU A 136 7.24 -5.98 0.12
C GLU A 136 5.96 -5.22 0.50
N PHE A 137 6.10 -4.05 1.11
CA PHE A 137 4.97 -3.19 1.46
C PHE A 137 4.20 -2.74 0.21
N LYS A 138 4.92 -2.29 -0.82
CA LYS A 138 4.35 -1.91 -2.11
C LYS A 138 3.61 -3.06 -2.78
N GLU A 139 4.22 -4.25 -2.81
CA GLU A 139 3.65 -5.44 -3.46
C GLU A 139 2.34 -5.85 -2.79
N ARG A 140 2.23 -5.73 -1.46
CA ARG A 140 0.96 -5.97 -0.74
C ARG A 140 -0.13 -4.99 -1.16
N LEU A 141 0.20 -3.70 -1.25
CA LEU A 141 -0.74 -2.69 -1.74
C LEU A 141 -1.18 -2.97 -3.19
N ASP A 142 -0.25 -3.29 -4.06
CA ASP A 142 -0.53 -3.59 -5.47
C ASP A 142 -1.40 -4.84 -5.64
N LYS A 143 -1.10 -5.92 -4.91
CA LYS A 143 -1.91 -7.15 -4.93
C LYS A 143 -3.34 -6.88 -4.46
N PHE A 144 -3.50 -6.10 -3.40
CA PHE A 144 -4.83 -5.75 -2.92
C PHE A 144 -5.62 -4.90 -3.94
N ALA A 145 -4.96 -3.96 -4.63
CA ALA A 145 -5.58 -3.21 -5.73
C ALA A 145 -5.99 -4.13 -6.90
N GLU A 146 -5.13 -5.08 -7.26
CA GLU A 146 -5.40 -6.09 -8.29
C GLU A 146 -6.60 -6.99 -7.92
N GLU A 147 -6.70 -7.43 -6.67
CA GLU A 147 -7.81 -8.24 -6.16
C GLU A 147 -9.15 -7.47 -6.26
N ILE A 148 -9.18 -6.22 -5.80
CA ILE A 148 -10.37 -5.37 -5.90
C ILE A 148 -10.78 -5.18 -7.37
N ALA A 149 -9.84 -4.85 -8.26
CA ALA A 149 -10.12 -4.65 -9.67
C ALA A 149 -10.68 -5.90 -10.34
N LYS A 150 -10.10 -7.08 -10.05
CA LYS A 150 -10.58 -8.37 -10.57
C LYS A 150 -12.00 -8.68 -10.09
N GLU A 151 -12.29 -8.47 -8.81
CA GLU A 151 -13.61 -8.75 -8.25
C GLU A 151 -14.68 -7.83 -8.84
N LYS A 152 -14.41 -6.51 -8.90
CA LYS A 152 -15.35 -5.57 -9.52
C LYS A 152 -15.58 -5.91 -11.00
N THR A 153 -14.52 -6.19 -11.74
CA THR A 153 -14.62 -6.59 -13.16
C THR A 153 -15.49 -7.84 -13.31
N LYS A 154 -15.36 -8.82 -12.41
CA LYS A 154 -16.18 -10.03 -12.42
C LYS A 154 -17.66 -9.72 -12.15
N LEU A 155 -17.97 -8.89 -11.16
CA LEU A 155 -19.35 -8.46 -10.89
C LEU A 155 -19.95 -7.71 -12.09
N GLU A 156 -19.18 -6.81 -12.71
CA GLU A 156 -19.64 -6.09 -13.90
C GLU A 156 -19.90 -7.02 -15.08
N TYR A 157 -19.11 -8.08 -15.21
CA TYR A 157 -19.34 -9.13 -16.19
C TYR A 157 -20.63 -9.92 -15.92
N GLU A 158 -20.84 -10.35 -14.68
CA GLU A 158 -22.03 -11.11 -14.25
C GLU A 158 -23.33 -10.31 -14.49
N HIS A 159 -23.29 -9.01 -14.23
CA HIS A 159 -24.42 -8.08 -14.46
C HIS A 159 -24.47 -7.51 -15.89
N ARG A 160 -23.62 -8.00 -16.81
CA ARG A 160 -23.54 -7.58 -18.23
C ARG A 160 -23.33 -6.08 -18.44
N LEU A 161 -22.70 -5.39 -17.48
CA LEU A 161 -22.49 -3.95 -17.56
C LEU A 161 -21.51 -3.55 -18.66
N TYR A 162 -20.64 -4.46 -19.10
CA TYR A 162 -19.75 -4.27 -20.25
C TYR A 162 -20.49 -4.01 -21.58
N ILE A 163 -21.78 -4.38 -21.68
CA ILE A 163 -22.60 -4.17 -22.89
C ILE A 163 -23.26 -2.79 -22.87
N LYS A 164 -23.83 -2.39 -21.73
CA LYS A 164 -24.49 -1.08 -21.55
C LYS A 164 -24.49 -0.71 -20.07
N ARG A 165 -23.62 0.22 -19.69
CA ARG A 165 -23.58 0.79 -18.32
C ARG A 165 -24.65 1.85 -18.07
N ARG A 166 -24.84 2.77 -19.02
CA ARG A 166 -25.71 3.95 -18.82
C ARG A 166 -27.18 3.54 -18.80
N GLY A 167 -27.85 3.80 -17.69
CA GLY A 167 -29.26 3.48 -17.48
C GLY A 167 -29.55 2.00 -17.23
N ASN A 168 -28.52 1.21 -16.91
CA ASN A 168 -28.71 -0.17 -16.47
C ASN A 168 -29.01 -0.19 -14.96
N PRO A 169 -30.17 -0.70 -14.52
CA PRO A 169 -30.52 -0.73 -13.10
C PRO A 169 -29.58 -1.59 -12.25
N ALA A 170 -28.89 -2.57 -12.84
CA ALA A 170 -27.90 -3.36 -12.13
C ALA A 170 -26.67 -2.55 -11.69
N LEU A 171 -26.45 -1.33 -12.21
CA LEU A 171 -25.36 -0.47 -11.77
C LEU A 171 -25.47 -0.08 -10.29
N SER A 172 -26.70 0.04 -9.75
CA SER A 172 -26.90 0.30 -8.31
C SER A 172 -26.70 -0.93 -7.43
N GLU A 173 -26.53 -2.11 -8.02
CA GLU A 173 -26.30 -3.37 -7.31
C GLU A 173 -24.81 -3.71 -7.20
N ILE A 174 -23.93 -2.99 -7.91
CA ILE A 174 -22.49 -3.23 -7.88
C ILE A 174 -21.81 -2.23 -6.93
N PRO A 175 -21.03 -2.72 -5.95
CA PRO A 175 -20.25 -1.87 -5.07
C PRO A 175 -19.28 -0.95 -5.81
N THR A 176 -19.12 0.26 -5.29
CA THR A 176 -18.07 1.19 -5.73
C THR A 176 -16.71 0.68 -5.31
N TYR A 177 -15.64 1.22 -5.91
CA TYR A 177 -14.29 0.94 -5.44
C TYR A 177 -14.09 1.41 -3.99
N ALA A 178 -14.77 2.50 -3.61
CA ALA A 178 -14.73 3.04 -2.27
C ALA A 178 -15.37 2.08 -1.26
N ASP A 179 -16.45 1.39 -1.62
CA ASP A 179 -17.09 0.38 -0.76
C ASP A 179 -16.14 -0.80 -0.51
N PHE A 180 -15.47 -1.31 -1.56
CA PHE A 180 -14.47 -2.38 -1.41
C PHE A 180 -13.32 -1.97 -0.47
N ILE A 181 -12.82 -0.76 -0.62
CA ILE A 181 -11.76 -0.22 0.26
C ILE A 181 -12.33 -0.02 1.67
N ASP A 182 -13.53 0.53 1.82
CA ASP A 182 -14.08 0.82 3.15
C ASP A 182 -14.23 -0.45 3.99
N GLU A 183 -14.75 -1.52 3.38
CA GLU A 183 -15.05 -2.78 4.05
C GLU A 183 -13.82 -3.67 4.28
N ARG A 184 -12.82 -3.61 3.38
CA ARG A 184 -11.82 -4.69 3.27
C ARG A 184 -10.37 -4.25 3.40
N PHE A 185 -10.09 -2.95 3.43
CA PHE A 185 -8.71 -2.45 3.46
C PHE A 185 -7.91 -2.95 4.68
N GLU A 186 -8.57 -3.18 5.81
CA GLU A 186 -7.92 -3.76 7.00
C GLU A 186 -7.52 -5.24 6.80
N GLY A 187 -8.17 -5.95 5.88
CA GLY A 187 -7.87 -7.34 5.54
C GLY A 187 -6.44 -7.55 5.01
N ILE A 188 -5.80 -6.51 4.47
CA ILE A 188 -4.40 -6.54 4.01
C ILE A 188 -3.40 -6.85 5.14
N LEU A 189 -3.81 -6.72 6.40
CA LEU A 189 -3.00 -7.03 7.58
C LEU A 189 -2.96 -8.54 7.89
N SER A 190 -3.89 -9.32 7.34
CA SER A 190 -3.93 -10.79 7.51
C SER A 190 -2.81 -11.44 6.70
#